data_AF-A0A7X7F124-F1
#
_entry.id   AF-A0A7X7F124-F1
#
_cell.length_a   1.000
_cell.length_b   1.000
_cell.length_c   1.000
_cell.angle_alpha   90.00
_cell.angle_beta   90.00
_cell.angle_gamma   90.00
#
_symmetry.space_group_name_H-M   'P 1'
#
loop_
_entity.id
_entity.type
_entity.pdbx_description
1 polymer ?
#
loop_
_entity_poly.entity_id
_entity_poly.type
_entity_poly.pdbx_seq_one_letter_code
_entity_poly.pdbx_strand_id
1 'polypeptide(L)'
;SPIRRYPDLVVHRLLGELIEGRKPAADFAELVVLGDHCSDREQRAEAAERELIKLKLLSYLSERIGEEMDGVVTGVERFGLFVQGIELPAEGLVHVDSLADDHYYFDRASHTLAGHRSGNAFRLGDRVRVAVTRVDLDRRELDFRLVVPRSAKKGPADASERGDVRQRGDVRKRGVELPPRRKKRKPPGGSTKKGRRPGGRGR
;
A
#
# COMPACT_ATOMS: atom_id res chain seq x y z
N SER A 1 0.81 27.99 -16.55
CA SER A 1 2.01 27.66 -17.35
C SER A 1 1.71 27.53 -18.85
N PRO A 2 1.47 28.64 -19.57
CA PRO A 2 1.04 28.65 -20.99
C PRO A 2 2.01 28.00 -21.98
N ILE A 3 3.30 27.87 -21.63
CA ILE A 3 4.31 27.16 -22.44
C ILE A 3 3.97 25.67 -22.64
N ARG A 4 3.28 25.04 -21.69
CA ARG A 4 3.09 23.57 -21.65
C ARG A 4 1.65 23.10 -21.46
N ARG A 5 0.67 24.01 -21.37
CA ARG A 5 -0.76 23.68 -21.28
C ARG A 5 -1.57 24.73 -22.04
N TYR A 6 -2.34 24.28 -23.03
CA TYR A 6 -3.19 25.15 -23.85
C TYR A 6 -4.26 25.90 -23.04
N PRO A 7 -4.92 25.32 -22.00
CA PRO A 7 -5.87 26.05 -21.17
C PRO A 7 -5.28 27.30 -20.49
N ASP A 8 -4.04 27.23 -20.00
CA ASP A 8 -3.37 28.42 -19.44
C ASP A 8 -3.22 29.51 -20.52
N LEU A 9 -2.81 29.14 -21.74
CA LEU A 9 -2.62 30.08 -22.85
C LEU A 9 -3.94 30.76 -23.26
N VAL A 10 -5.07 30.04 -23.21
CA VAL A 10 -6.41 30.63 -23.39
C VAL A 10 -6.72 31.64 -22.28
N VAL A 11 -6.53 31.27 -21.01
CA VAL A 11 -6.72 32.18 -19.86
C VAL A 11 -5.85 33.43 -19.98
N HIS A 12 -4.58 33.29 -20.38
CA HIS A 12 -3.68 34.41 -20.61
C HIS A 12 -4.17 35.36 -21.71
N ARG A 13 -4.77 34.86 -22.80
CA ARG A 13 -5.37 35.70 -23.87
C ARG A 13 -6.60 36.45 -23.38
N LEU A 14 -7.54 35.76 -22.73
CA LEU A 14 -8.77 36.37 -22.20
C LEU A 14 -8.46 37.43 -21.14
N LEU A 15 -7.47 37.19 -20.28
CA LEU A 15 -7.00 38.17 -19.30
C LEU A 15 -6.34 39.39 -19.96
N GLY A 16 -5.58 39.20 -21.04
CA GLY A 16 -5.01 40.29 -21.82
C GLY A 16 -6.09 41.21 -22.42
N GLU A 17 -7.13 40.63 -23.02
CA GLU A 17 -8.28 41.39 -23.54
C GLU A 17 -8.98 42.22 -22.45
N LEU A 18 -9.17 41.65 -21.26
CA LEU A 18 -9.74 42.37 -20.10
C LEU A 18 -8.85 43.52 -19.62
N ILE A 19 -7.53 43.32 -19.57
CA ILE A 19 -6.55 44.37 -19.18
C ILE A 19 -6.56 45.53 -20.20
N GLU A 20 -6.73 45.22 -21.49
CA GLU A 20 -6.88 46.20 -22.57
C GLU A 20 -8.29 46.82 -22.64
N GLY A 21 -9.17 46.54 -21.67
CA GLY A 21 -10.53 47.10 -21.59
C GLY A 21 -11.51 46.54 -22.63
N ARG A 22 -11.14 45.48 -23.35
CA ARG A 22 -12.04 44.78 -24.29
C ARG A 22 -12.88 43.74 -23.55
N LYS A 23 -14.11 43.53 -24.02
CA LYS A 23 -14.90 42.36 -23.61
C LYS A 23 -14.33 41.13 -24.33
N PRO A 24 -14.04 40.02 -23.62
CA PRO A 24 -13.53 38.83 -24.28
C PRO A 24 -14.49 38.27 -25.32
N ALA A 25 -13.94 37.89 -26.48
CA ALA A 25 -14.73 37.47 -27.64
C ALA A 25 -15.11 35.98 -27.64
N ALA A 26 -14.54 35.17 -26.73
CA ALA A 26 -14.75 33.73 -26.69
C ALA A 26 -16.18 33.36 -26.28
N ASP A 27 -16.82 32.49 -27.06
CA ASP A 27 -18.09 31.86 -26.69
C ASP A 27 -17.87 30.82 -25.58
N PHE A 28 -18.77 30.80 -24.60
CA PHE A 28 -18.75 29.82 -23.53
C PHE A 28 -18.94 28.39 -24.07
N ALA A 29 -19.74 28.20 -25.13
CA ALA A 29 -19.91 26.88 -25.73
C ALA A 29 -18.61 26.36 -26.36
N GLU A 30 -17.87 27.21 -27.07
CA GLU A 30 -16.55 26.89 -27.61
C GLU A 30 -15.52 26.59 -26.49
N LEU A 31 -15.55 27.35 -25.39
CA LEU A 31 -14.67 27.13 -24.25
C LEU A 31 -14.92 25.78 -23.54
N VAL A 32 -16.18 25.32 -23.47
CA VAL A 32 -16.52 23.99 -22.95
C VAL A 32 -15.93 22.89 -23.83
N VAL A 33 -16.19 22.93 -25.15
CA VAL A 33 -15.65 21.96 -26.13
C VAL A 33 -14.12 21.95 -26.11
N LEU A 34 -13.49 23.11 -25.96
CA LEU A 34 -12.05 23.23 -25.85
C LEU A 34 -11.50 22.67 -24.52
N GLY A 35 -12.25 22.81 -23.43
CA GLY A 35 -11.95 22.22 -22.12
C GLY A 35 -11.93 20.69 -22.17
N ASP A 36 -12.97 20.08 -22.75
CA ASP A 36 -13.06 18.64 -22.97
C ASP A 36 -11.89 18.16 -23.84
N HIS A 37 -11.63 18.85 -24.97
CA HIS A 37 -10.52 18.53 -25.85
C HIS A 37 -9.15 18.58 -25.15
N CYS A 38 -8.93 19.58 -24.30
CA CYS A 38 -7.68 19.68 -23.54
C CYS A 38 -7.55 18.55 -22.51
N SER A 39 -8.64 18.17 -21.85
CA SER A 39 -8.67 17.08 -20.86
C SER A 39 -8.40 15.72 -21.52
N ASP A 40 -9.03 15.42 -22.65
CA ASP A 40 -8.77 14.20 -23.44
C ASP A 40 -7.30 14.12 -23.88
N ARG A 41 -6.72 15.25 -24.29
CA ARG A 41 -5.32 15.32 -24.72
C ARG A 41 -4.34 15.19 -23.56
N GLU A 42 -4.67 15.70 -22.38
CA GLU A 42 -3.88 15.51 -21.15
C GLU A 42 -3.87 14.03 -20.73
N GLN A 43 -5.05 13.38 -20.65
CA GLN A 43 -5.15 11.95 -20.34
C GLN A 43 -4.41 11.08 -21.36
N ARG A 44 -4.52 11.39 -22.66
CA ARG A 44 -3.81 10.66 -23.73
C ARG A 44 -2.29 10.85 -23.65
N ALA A 45 -1.81 12.04 -23.30
CA ALA A 45 -0.38 12.30 -23.12
C ALA A 45 0.16 11.52 -21.90
N GLU A 46 -0.56 11.55 -20.78
CA GLU A 46 -0.17 10.81 -19.57
C GLU A 46 -0.16 9.30 -19.80
N ALA A 47 -1.16 8.76 -20.51
CA ALA A 47 -1.19 7.34 -20.90
C ALA A 47 0.04 6.94 -21.74
N ALA A 48 0.39 7.76 -22.74
CA ALA A 48 1.56 7.53 -23.59
C ALA A 48 2.90 7.66 -22.81
N GLU A 49 2.97 8.56 -21.83
CA GLU A 49 4.14 8.70 -20.96
C GLU A 49 4.33 7.47 -20.05
N ARG A 50 3.26 7.02 -19.37
CA ARG A 50 3.26 5.78 -18.57
C ARG A 50 3.67 4.57 -19.40
N GLU A 51 3.14 4.46 -20.62
CA GLU A 51 3.49 3.42 -21.59
C GLU A 51 4.96 3.46 -22.01
N LEU A 52 5.51 4.64 -22.30
CA LEU A 52 6.92 4.83 -22.64
C LEU A 52 7.85 4.48 -21.47
N ILE A 53 7.47 4.83 -20.23
CA ILE A 53 8.21 4.45 -19.02
C ILE A 53 8.22 2.94 -18.87
N LYS A 54 7.06 2.27 -19.00
CA LYS A 54 6.98 0.80 -18.95
C LYS A 54 7.86 0.14 -20.01
N LEU A 55 7.77 0.58 -21.27
CA LEU A 55 8.60 0.06 -22.36
C LEU A 55 10.11 0.23 -22.11
N LYS A 56 10.54 1.38 -21.58
CA LYS A 56 11.95 1.60 -21.21
C LYS A 56 12.42 0.71 -20.07
N LEU A 57 11.60 0.50 -19.04
CA LEU A 57 11.91 -0.40 -17.93
C LEU A 57 12.03 -1.86 -18.42
N LEU A 58 11.12 -2.30 -19.29
CA LEU A 58 11.20 -3.64 -19.89
C LEU A 58 12.45 -3.79 -20.78
N SER A 59 12.74 -2.81 -21.64
CA SER A 59 13.95 -2.82 -22.50
C SER A 59 15.24 -2.88 -21.67
N TYR A 60 15.28 -2.18 -20.53
CA TYR A 60 16.41 -2.23 -19.62
C TYR A 60 16.58 -3.61 -18.97
N LEU A 61 15.47 -4.26 -18.59
CA LEU A 61 15.48 -5.58 -17.96
C LEU A 61 15.64 -6.74 -18.96
N SER A 62 15.34 -6.56 -20.24
CA SER A 62 15.54 -7.61 -21.25
C SER A 62 17.01 -8.00 -21.44
N GLU A 63 17.93 -7.09 -21.14
CA GLU A 63 19.38 -7.33 -21.15
C GLU A 63 19.89 -7.98 -19.84
N ARG A 64 19.00 -8.19 -18.85
CA ARG A 64 19.32 -8.49 -17.44
C ARG A 64 18.55 -9.70 -16.89
N ILE A 65 18.31 -10.70 -17.73
CA ILE A 65 17.62 -11.93 -17.33
C ILE A 65 18.44 -12.63 -16.22
N GLY A 66 17.78 -12.97 -15.13
CA GLY A 66 18.39 -13.54 -13.92
C GLY A 66 18.75 -12.53 -12.82
N GLU A 67 18.71 -11.21 -13.09
CA GLU A 67 18.97 -10.18 -12.07
C GLU A 67 17.93 -10.24 -10.95
N GLU A 68 18.38 -10.24 -9.69
CA GLU A 68 17.52 -10.25 -8.50
C GLU A 68 17.23 -8.85 -8.00
N MET A 69 15.98 -8.58 -7.63
CA MET A 69 15.56 -7.32 -7.04
C MET A 69 14.54 -7.52 -5.92
N ASP A 70 14.52 -6.59 -4.97
CA ASP A 70 13.47 -6.51 -3.96
C ASP A 70 12.24 -5.80 -4.55
N GLY A 71 11.06 -6.37 -4.30
CA GLY A 71 9.79 -5.89 -4.82
C GLY A 71 8.66 -5.96 -3.79
N VAL A 72 7.54 -5.32 -4.14
CA VAL A 72 6.30 -5.32 -3.35
C VAL A 72 5.21 -5.98 -4.17
N VAL A 73 4.42 -6.87 -3.54
CA VAL A 73 3.24 -7.47 -4.15
C VAL A 73 2.16 -6.39 -4.34
N THR A 74 1.89 -6.00 -5.58
CA THR A 74 0.88 -4.99 -5.96
C THR A 74 -0.47 -5.61 -6.35
N GLY A 75 -0.51 -6.92 -6.59
CA GLY A 75 -1.74 -7.65 -6.88
C GLY A 75 -1.60 -9.14 -6.59
N VAL A 76 -2.69 -9.77 -6.21
CA VAL A 76 -2.77 -11.21 -5.91
C VAL A 76 -3.97 -11.78 -6.63
N GLU A 77 -3.74 -12.81 -7.45
CA GLU A 77 -4.76 -13.48 -8.25
C GLU A 77 -4.61 -15.00 -8.22
N ARG A 78 -5.58 -15.73 -8.79
CA ARG A 78 -5.57 -17.21 -8.81
C ARG A 78 -4.38 -17.83 -9.56
N PHE A 79 -3.82 -17.12 -10.54
CA PHE A 79 -2.74 -17.61 -11.39
C PHE A 79 -1.36 -17.10 -10.97
N GLY A 80 -1.26 -16.20 -9.99
CA GLY A 80 0.03 -15.63 -9.61
C GLY A 80 -0.04 -14.33 -8.81
N LEU A 81 1.12 -13.71 -8.67
CA LEU A 81 1.35 -12.48 -7.90
C LEU A 81 1.90 -11.40 -8.85
N PHE A 82 1.28 -10.23 -8.85
CA PHE A 82 1.89 -9.05 -9.48
C PHE A 82 2.86 -8.41 -8.48
N VAL A 83 4.09 -8.20 -8.92
CA VAL A 83 5.18 -7.65 -8.12
C VAL A 83 5.76 -6.44 -8.83
N GLN A 84 5.92 -5.34 -8.11
CA GLN A 84 6.62 -4.14 -8.57
C GLN A 84 7.97 -4.04 -7.86
N GLY A 85 9.06 -3.84 -8.61
CA GLY A 85 10.38 -3.61 -8.03
C GLY A 85 10.46 -2.30 -7.24
N ILE A 86 11.30 -2.26 -6.19
CA ILE A 86 11.42 -1.09 -5.31
C ILE A 86 12.37 -0.03 -5.90
N GLU A 87 13.54 -0.44 -6.38
CA GLU A 87 14.55 0.45 -6.98
C GLU A 87 14.22 0.76 -8.45
N LEU A 88 13.77 -0.27 -9.17
CA LEU A 88 13.29 -0.18 -10.55
C LEU A 88 11.79 -0.52 -10.52
N PRO A 89 10.87 0.44 -10.70
CA PRO A 89 9.42 0.23 -10.55
C PRO A 89 8.78 -0.51 -11.74
N ALA A 90 9.47 -1.51 -12.27
CA ALA A 90 8.96 -2.43 -13.26
C ALA A 90 7.96 -3.40 -12.60
N GLU A 91 6.80 -3.56 -13.22
CA GLU A 91 5.76 -4.50 -12.79
C GLU A 91 5.88 -5.80 -13.60
N GLY A 92 5.84 -6.93 -12.90
CA GLY A 92 5.89 -8.26 -13.51
C GLY A 92 5.07 -9.30 -12.75
N LEU A 93 4.86 -10.45 -13.39
CA LEU A 93 4.05 -11.56 -12.87
C LEU A 93 4.95 -12.68 -12.35
N VAL A 94 4.74 -13.08 -11.10
CA VAL A 94 5.20 -14.37 -10.57
C VAL A 94 4.06 -15.38 -10.78
N HIS A 95 4.18 -16.26 -11.78
CA HIS A 95 3.17 -17.30 -12.01
C HIS A 95 3.14 -18.30 -10.85
N VAL A 96 1.97 -18.87 -10.54
CA VAL A 96 1.81 -19.83 -9.44
C VAL A 96 2.74 -21.05 -9.58
N ASP A 97 3.02 -21.48 -10.82
CA ASP A 97 3.92 -22.60 -11.12
C ASP A 97 5.40 -22.29 -10.85
N SER A 98 5.78 -21.02 -10.69
CA SER A 98 7.15 -20.62 -10.32
C SER A 98 7.34 -20.46 -8.81
N LEU A 99 6.28 -20.69 -8.03
CA LEU A 99 6.33 -20.81 -6.57
C LEU A 99 6.81 -22.23 -6.18
N ALA A 100 6.98 -22.47 -4.88
CA ALA A 100 7.35 -23.80 -4.38
C ALA A 100 6.22 -24.82 -4.65
N ASP A 101 6.57 -26.09 -4.92
CA ASP A 101 5.61 -27.16 -5.24
C ASP A 101 4.61 -27.43 -4.09
N ASP A 102 3.49 -26.72 -4.13
CA ASP A 102 2.45 -26.69 -3.12
C ASP A 102 1.11 -26.30 -3.77
N HIS A 103 0.01 -26.68 -3.12
CA HIS A 103 -1.33 -26.31 -3.58
C HIS A 103 -1.69 -24.94 -3.02
N TYR A 104 -1.67 -23.92 -3.88
CA TYR A 104 -2.03 -22.55 -3.53
C TYR A 104 -3.53 -22.30 -3.66
N TYR A 105 -4.15 -21.80 -2.59
CA TYR A 105 -5.53 -21.32 -2.58
C TYR A 105 -5.57 -19.80 -2.54
N PHE A 106 -6.43 -19.20 -3.37
CA PHE A 106 -6.67 -17.76 -3.43
C PHE A 106 -7.91 -17.38 -2.62
N ASP A 107 -7.71 -16.60 -1.56
CA ASP A 107 -8.80 -15.95 -0.84
C ASP A 107 -9.03 -14.53 -1.37
N ARG A 108 -10.18 -14.32 -1.99
CA ARG A 108 -10.65 -13.02 -2.49
C ARG A 108 -10.86 -12.00 -1.38
N ALA A 109 -11.30 -12.42 -0.19
CA ALA A 109 -11.65 -11.49 0.88
C ALA A 109 -10.42 -10.85 1.54
N SER A 110 -9.30 -11.58 1.57
CA SER A 110 -8.04 -11.13 2.17
C SER A 110 -6.93 -10.83 1.15
N HIS A 111 -7.22 -10.87 -0.16
CA HIS A 111 -6.25 -10.76 -1.25
C HIS A 111 -4.96 -11.57 -0.96
N THR A 112 -5.14 -12.82 -0.57
CA THR A 112 -4.07 -13.70 -0.11
C THR A 112 -4.00 -14.97 -0.97
N LEU A 113 -2.79 -15.34 -1.38
CA LEU A 113 -2.48 -16.64 -1.99
C LEU A 113 -1.71 -17.49 -0.97
N ALA A 114 -2.31 -18.57 -0.48
CA ALA A 114 -1.77 -19.38 0.62
C ALA A 114 -1.52 -20.83 0.19
N GLY A 115 -0.30 -21.31 0.39
CA GLY A 115 0.11 -22.70 0.13
C GLY A 115 -0.30 -23.65 1.26
N HIS A 116 -0.83 -24.82 0.91
CA HIS A 116 -1.42 -25.78 1.84
C HIS A 116 -0.39 -26.50 2.73
N ARG A 117 0.77 -26.87 2.20
CA ARG A 117 1.80 -27.66 2.90
C ARG A 117 2.94 -26.81 3.47
N SER A 118 3.34 -25.79 2.72
CA SER A 118 4.52 -24.96 3.00
C SER A 118 4.27 -23.87 4.05
N GLY A 119 3.01 -23.51 4.28
CA GLY A 119 2.63 -22.36 5.10
C GLY A 119 3.05 -21.01 4.51
N ASN A 120 3.52 -20.99 3.25
CA ASN A 120 3.82 -19.76 2.53
C ASN A 120 2.51 -19.05 2.19
N ALA A 121 2.33 -17.82 2.67
CA ALA A 121 1.23 -16.96 2.30
C ALA A 121 1.76 -15.64 1.75
N PHE A 122 1.22 -15.21 0.61
CA PHE A 122 1.55 -13.95 -0.05
C PHE A 122 0.32 -13.05 -0.06
N ARG A 123 0.49 -11.81 0.40
CA ARG A 123 -0.58 -10.81 0.49
C ARG A 123 -0.24 -9.57 -0.29
N LEU A 124 -1.28 -8.81 -0.65
CA LEU A 124 -1.11 -7.44 -1.13
C LEU A 124 -0.25 -6.63 -0.14
N GLY A 125 0.79 -5.98 -0.65
CA GLY A 125 1.75 -5.18 0.14
C GLY A 125 2.92 -5.95 0.76
N ASP A 126 2.99 -7.29 0.63
CA ASP A 126 4.15 -8.04 1.11
C ASP A 126 5.42 -7.68 0.32
N ARG A 127 6.55 -7.57 1.03
CA ARG A 127 7.88 -7.48 0.41
C ARG A 127 8.39 -8.87 0.04
N VAL A 128 8.85 -9.01 -1.19
CA VAL A 128 9.36 -10.25 -1.78
C VAL A 128 10.66 -9.97 -2.54
N ARG A 129 11.48 -11.00 -2.71
CA ARG A 129 12.69 -10.93 -3.56
C ARG A 129 12.47 -11.81 -4.78
N VAL A 130 12.57 -11.20 -5.96
CA VAL A 130 12.25 -11.81 -7.25
C VAL A 130 13.45 -11.72 -8.18
N ALA A 131 13.52 -12.65 -9.15
CA ALA A 131 14.50 -12.62 -10.23
C ALA A 131 13.79 -12.57 -11.59
N VAL A 132 14.30 -11.75 -12.51
CA VAL A 132 13.80 -11.67 -13.89
C VAL A 132 13.96 -13.03 -14.57
N THR A 133 12.89 -13.58 -15.15
CA THR A 133 12.95 -14.86 -15.91
C THR A 133 12.72 -14.68 -17.40
N ARG A 134 11.74 -13.85 -17.79
CA ARG A 134 11.43 -13.56 -19.20
C ARG A 134 10.99 -12.12 -19.32
N VAL A 135 11.38 -11.47 -20.41
CA VAL A 135 10.87 -10.16 -20.82
C VAL A 135 10.31 -10.30 -22.23
N ASP A 136 9.11 -9.78 -22.44
CA ASP A 136 8.41 -9.78 -23.72
C ASP A 136 8.06 -8.33 -24.07
N LEU A 137 8.84 -7.74 -24.98
CA LEU A 137 8.70 -6.32 -25.34
C LEU A 137 7.44 -6.06 -26.17
N ASP A 138 7.06 -7.01 -27.03
CA ASP A 138 5.88 -6.90 -27.90
C ASP A 138 4.58 -6.99 -27.09
N ARG A 139 4.49 -7.96 -26.16
CA ARG A 139 3.34 -8.09 -25.24
C ARG A 139 3.41 -7.16 -24.03
N ARG A 140 4.58 -6.56 -23.78
CA ARG A 140 4.89 -5.70 -22.62
C ARG A 140 4.71 -6.44 -21.29
N GLU A 141 5.18 -7.67 -21.26
CA GLU A 141 5.11 -8.58 -20.12
C GLU A 141 6.52 -8.77 -19.53
N LEU A 142 6.55 -8.92 -18.21
CA LEU A 142 7.73 -9.24 -17.42
C LEU A 142 7.36 -10.41 -16.52
N ASP A 143 8.04 -11.53 -16.69
CA ASP A 143 7.88 -12.68 -15.82
C ASP A 143 8.99 -12.68 -14.78
N PHE A 144 8.60 -12.99 -13.55
CA PHE A 144 9.47 -13.11 -12.39
C PHE A 144 9.39 -14.54 -11.83
N ARG A 145 10.46 -14.99 -11.18
CA ARG A 145 10.43 -16.10 -10.22
C ARG A 145 10.72 -15.60 -8.82
N LEU A 146 10.15 -16.25 -7.82
CA LEU A 146 10.46 -15.97 -6.42
C LEU A 146 11.84 -16.56 -6.06
N VAL A 147 12.72 -15.76 -5.46
CA VAL A 147 14.07 -16.21 -5.05
C VAL A 147 14.02 -16.92 -3.70
N VAL A 148 13.27 -16.36 -2.75
CA VAL A 148 13.15 -16.89 -1.39
C VAL A 148 11.68 -17.14 -1.10
N PRO A 149 11.21 -18.40 -1.05
CA PRO A 149 9.90 -18.70 -0.47
C PRO A 149 9.93 -18.27 1.00
N ARG A 150 8.95 -17.45 1.39
CA ARG A 150 8.83 -16.91 2.75
C ARG A 150 8.34 -18.00 3.72
N SER A 151 9.18 -19.01 3.94
CA SER A 151 9.05 -19.94 5.06
C SER A 151 8.81 -19.11 6.32
N ALA A 152 7.83 -19.54 7.12
CA ALA A 152 7.19 -18.68 8.13
C ALA A 152 8.10 -18.31 9.32
N LYS A 153 9.11 -17.47 9.07
CA LYS A 153 9.74 -16.63 10.10
C LYS A 153 8.71 -15.59 10.52
N LYS A 154 7.93 -16.02 11.51
CA LYS A 154 7.18 -15.18 12.45
C LYS A 154 8.06 -13.98 12.80
N GLY A 155 7.74 -12.82 12.23
CA GLY A 155 8.44 -11.58 12.58
C GLY A 155 8.32 -11.37 14.10
N PRO A 156 9.35 -10.83 14.78
CA PRO A 156 9.20 -10.48 16.18
C PRO A 156 8.01 -9.53 16.29
N ALA A 157 7.07 -9.87 17.17
CA ALA A 157 5.94 -9.01 17.46
C ALA A 157 6.45 -7.64 17.89
N ASP A 158 5.74 -6.61 17.46
CA ASP A 158 5.91 -5.19 17.80
C ASP A 158 6.32 -5.01 19.27
N ALA A 159 7.63 -4.94 19.49
CA ALA A 159 8.24 -4.79 20.80
C ALA A 159 8.32 -3.29 21.11
N SER A 160 7.14 -2.69 21.27
CA SER A 160 6.96 -1.27 21.58
C SER A 160 7.97 -0.82 22.64
N GLU A 161 8.75 0.20 22.31
CA GLU A 161 9.86 0.68 23.12
C GLU A 161 9.38 1.19 24.48
N ARG A 162 9.47 0.34 25.50
CA ARG A 162 9.47 0.76 26.90
C ARG A 162 10.91 0.69 27.41
N GLY A 163 11.62 1.81 27.27
CA GLY A 163 13.00 1.93 27.73
C GLY A 163 13.14 1.67 29.22
N ASP A 164 13.74 0.53 29.60
CA ASP A 164 14.16 0.23 30.97
C ASP A 164 15.56 0.81 31.20
N VAL A 165 15.61 2.09 31.56
CA VAL A 165 16.88 2.79 31.87
C VAL A 165 17.40 2.31 33.23
N ARG A 166 18.42 1.44 33.23
CA ARG A 166 19.06 0.93 34.47
C ARG A 166 20.58 0.73 34.39
N GLN A 167 21.35 1.80 34.61
CA GLN A 167 22.67 1.76 35.27
C GLN A 167 22.73 3.02 36.18
N ARG A 168 22.54 2.97 37.51
CA ARG A 168 23.40 2.48 38.62
C ARG A 168 24.75 3.20 38.80
N GLY A 169 24.93 3.82 39.98
CA GLY A 169 26.14 4.54 40.43
C GLY A 169 25.79 5.88 41.08
N ASP A 170 25.00 5.92 42.15
CA ASP A 170 25.46 6.00 43.56
C ASP A 170 26.18 7.32 43.94
N VAL A 171 25.58 8.12 44.84
CA VAL A 171 26.22 8.86 45.96
C VAL A 171 25.18 9.65 46.81
N ARG A 172 24.97 9.16 48.04
CA ARG A 172 24.77 9.87 49.34
C ARG A 172 23.66 10.94 49.59
N LYS A 173 22.65 10.51 50.39
CA LYS A 173 22.09 11.11 51.64
C LYS A 173 21.71 12.62 51.74
N ARG A 174 20.43 12.92 52.06
CA ARG A 174 19.91 13.36 53.40
C ARG A 174 18.40 13.71 53.43
N GLY A 175 17.72 13.38 54.55
CA GLY A 175 16.42 13.94 55.01
C GLY A 175 15.16 13.18 54.57
N VAL A 176 14.50 12.32 55.36
CA VAL A 176 13.55 12.60 56.48
C VAL A 176 12.32 13.39 55.95
N GLU A 177 11.07 12.91 55.98
CA GLU A 177 10.36 12.15 57.04
C GLU A 177 9.22 11.20 56.53
N LEU A 178 8.65 10.38 57.42
CA LEU A 178 7.58 9.36 57.25
C LEU A 178 6.37 9.75 58.16
N PRO A 179 5.18 9.07 58.24
CA PRO A 179 4.95 7.63 58.05
C PRO A 179 3.52 7.31 57.43
N PRO A 180 2.82 6.15 57.61
CA PRO A 180 2.09 5.51 56.50
C PRO A 180 0.61 5.17 56.77
N ARG A 181 -0.11 4.52 55.83
CA ARG A 181 -1.27 3.68 56.22
C ARG A 181 -1.61 2.46 55.33
N ARG A 182 -1.23 1.31 55.88
CA ARG A 182 -1.84 -0.05 55.87
C ARG A 182 -2.46 -0.70 54.61
N LYS A 183 -2.11 -1.98 54.48
CA LYS A 183 -2.54 -2.99 53.49
C LYS A 183 -3.79 -3.80 53.93
N LYS A 184 -4.53 -4.26 52.91
CA LYS A 184 -5.13 -5.62 52.72
C LYS A 184 -6.39 -6.08 53.51
N ARG A 185 -7.33 -6.67 52.71
CA ARG A 185 -8.07 -7.96 52.90
C ARG A 185 -9.15 -8.03 54.01
N LYS A 186 -10.23 -8.85 53.94
CA LYS A 186 -10.99 -9.57 52.86
C LYS A 186 -12.43 -9.90 53.45
N PRO A 187 -13.31 -10.78 52.89
CA PRO A 187 -14.78 -10.83 53.18
C PRO A 187 -15.11 -11.72 54.42
N PRO A 188 -16.36 -12.22 54.72
CA PRO A 188 -17.64 -12.26 53.96
C PRO A 188 -18.98 -12.12 54.76
N GLY A 189 -20.13 -12.31 54.09
CA GLY A 189 -21.25 -13.10 54.66
C GLY A 189 -22.69 -12.54 54.63
N GLY A 190 -23.59 -13.20 53.86
CA GLY A 190 -25.06 -13.24 54.08
C GLY A 190 -25.91 -12.01 53.67
N SER A 191 -27.23 -12.11 53.42
CA SER A 191 -28.08 -13.29 53.16
C SER A 191 -29.46 -12.91 52.57
N THR A 192 -30.00 -13.75 51.65
CA THR A 192 -31.43 -14.08 51.40
C THR A 192 -32.56 -13.00 51.35
N LYS A 193 -33.21 -12.87 50.18
CA LYS A 193 -34.66 -13.12 49.85
C LYS A 193 -35.07 -12.31 48.60
N LYS A 194 -35.53 -12.89 47.49
CA LYS A 194 -36.83 -13.56 47.20
C LYS A 194 -37.93 -12.56 46.78
N GLY A 195 -38.18 -12.45 45.47
CA GLY A 195 -39.30 -11.73 44.84
C GLY A 195 -39.62 -12.34 43.46
N ARG A 196 -40.90 -12.41 43.05
CA ARG A 196 -41.40 -13.17 41.89
C ARG A 196 -41.79 -12.27 40.69
N ARG A 197 -41.81 -12.89 39.49
CA ARG A 197 -42.48 -12.51 38.20
C ARG A 197 -44.00 -12.20 38.38
N PRO A 198 -44.80 -11.71 37.37
CA PRO A 198 -44.58 -11.50 35.90
C PRO A 198 -44.92 -10.05 35.43
N GLY A 199 -45.07 -9.67 34.14
CA GLY A 199 -44.73 -10.32 32.84
C GLY A 199 -45.83 -10.29 31.74
N GLY A 200 -45.67 -9.46 30.68
CA GLY A 200 -46.54 -9.29 29.49
C GLY A 200 -46.09 -8.05 28.68
N ARG A 201 -45.74 -8.12 27.39
CA ARG A 201 -46.55 -8.16 26.14
C ARG A 201 -47.25 -6.85 25.75
N GLY A 202 -46.87 -6.30 24.60
CA GLY A 202 -47.80 -5.66 23.65
C GLY A 202 -47.63 -4.17 23.35
N ARG A 203 -46.88 -3.82 22.30
CA ARG A 203 -47.42 -3.40 20.99
C ARG A 203 -46.32 -3.40 19.94
#